data_AF-A0AAW0AZY4-F1
#
_entry.id   AF-A0AAW0AZY4-F1
#
_cell.length_a   1.000
_cell.length_b   1.000
_cell.length_c   1.000
_cell.angle_alpha   90.00
_cell.angle_beta   90.00
_cell.angle_gamma   90.00
#
_symmetry.space_group_name_H-M   'P 1'
#
loop_
_entity.id
_entity.type
_entity.pdbx_description
1 polymer ?
#
loop_
_entity_poly.entity_id
_entity_poly.type
_entity_poly.pdbx_seq_one_letter_code
_entity_poly.pdbx_strand_id
1 'polypeptide(L)'
;MVGSYLRFFAPLFLVLYVSAFTIVAPLTADVDAFNNVVGNWTWTEGDPTKIIVHLFVNSQPDVCVFGKANPVDTRGIQGDIQRANEVNGQRNGRVVYQADKIGEYILCAYRDFTKDGTLNLSSIANSSVFSVSRLPIVQTTTVLGPSSSPEPTPSTSASNESTGPGSPSSPSGGVIAGAVVGGLSWPTDDYGIDEE
;
A
#
# COMPACT_ATOMS: atom_id res chain seq x y z
N MET A 1 -59.59 34.12 2.69
CA MET A 1 -58.38 34.41 1.88
C MET A 1 -57.15 34.03 2.70
N VAL A 2 -56.47 32.99 2.20
CA VAL A 2 -55.08 32.53 2.37
C VAL A 2 -54.39 32.71 3.73
N GLY A 3 -54.32 31.60 4.47
CA GLY A 3 -53.39 31.42 5.59
C GLY A 3 -51.97 31.17 5.08
N SER A 4 -51.01 31.90 5.63
CA SER A 4 -49.59 31.81 5.28
C SER A 4 -48.85 30.98 6.31
N TYR A 5 -48.59 29.72 6.00
CA TYR A 5 -47.68 28.85 6.75
C TYR A 5 -46.29 28.98 6.14
N LEU A 6 -45.46 29.87 6.70
CA LEU A 6 -44.02 29.88 6.42
C LEU A 6 -43.39 28.66 7.13
N ARG A 7 -43.31 27.53 6.42
CA ARG A 7 -42.46 26.41 6.81
C ARG A 7 -41.02 26.79 6.47
N PHE A 8 -40.26 27.16 7.50
CA PHE A 8 -38.81 27.22 7.43
C PHE A 8 -38.28 25.81 7.14
N PHE A 9 -37.97 25.52 5.88
CA PHE A 9 -37.11 24.41 5.50
C PHE A 9 -35.69 24.77 5.96
N ALA A 10 -35.25 24.21 7.08
CA ALA A 10 -33.84 24.12 7.36
C ALA A 10 -33.25 23.10 6.37
N PRO A 11 -32.36 23.47 5.44
CA PRO A 11 -31.59 22.45 4.75
C PRO A 11 -30.72 21.78 5.79
N LEU A 12 -31.12 20.58 6.17
CA LEU A 12 -30.32 19.65 6.93
C LEU A 12 -29.12 19.32 6.03
N PHE A 13 -28.06 20.13 6.14
CA PHE A 13 -26.76 19.83 5.56
C PHE A 13 -26.30 18.55 6.25
N LEU A 14 -26.61 17.41 5.61
CA LEU A 14 -26.01 16.13 5.92
C LEU A 14 -24.53 16.27 5.56
N VAL A 15 -23.73 16.77 6.51
CA VAL A 15 -22.28 16.72 6.43
C VAL A 15 -21.94 15.23 6.42
N LEU A 16 -21.73 14.68 5.23
CA LEU A 16 -21.09 13.40 5.04
C LEU A 16 -19.77 13.49 5.83
N TYR A 17 -19.69 12.75 6.93
CA TYR A 17 -18.50 12.69 7.76
C TYR A 17 -17.46 11.89 6.98
N VAL A 18 -16.84 12.54 5.99
CA VAL A 18 -15.67 11.99 5.30
C VAL A 18 -14.59 11.95 6.36
N SER A 19 -14.23 10.74 6.80
CA SER A 19 -13.13 10.57 7.75
C SER A 19 -11.90 11.30 7.23
N ALA A 20 -11.32 12.20 8.03
CA ALA A 20 -10.13 12.98 7.70
C ALA A 20 -8.85 12.12 7.52
N PHE A 21 -9.01 10.80 7.55
CA PHE A 21 -7.95 9.82 7.40
C PHE A 21 -8.43 8.65 6.54
N THR A 22 -7.60 8.24 5.60
CA THR A 22 -7.82 7.04 4.79
C THR A 22 -6.59 6.16 4.86
N ILE A 23 -6.79 4.85 4.86
CA ILE A 23 -5.72 3.86 4.80
C ILE A 23 -6.01 2.81 3.74
N VAL A 24 -4.99 2.52 2.92
CA VAL A 24 -5.06 1.58 1.81
C VAL A 24 -3.99 0.52 2.05
N ALA A 25 -4.42 -0.74 2.12
CA ALA A 25 -3.55 -1.90 2.22
C ALA A 25 -3.09 -2.35 0.82
N PRO A 26 -1.99 -3.14 0.72
CA PRO A 26 -1.67 -3.80 -0.53
C PRO A 26 -2.75 -4.84 -0.87
N LEU A 27 -2.87 -5.25 -2.14
CA LEU A 27 -3.78 -6.35 -2.52
C LEU A 27 -3.26 -7.71 -2.03
N THR A 28 -1.94 -7.91 -2.17
CA THR A 28 -1.23 -9.10 -1.73
C THR A 28 0.10 -8.73 -1.09
N ALA A 29 0.56 -9.57 -0.16
CA ALA A 29 1.84 -9.43 0.51
C ALA A 29 2.54 -10.80 0.59
N ASP A 30 3.86 -10.81 0.43
CA ASP A 30 4.66 -12.04 0.52
C ASP A 30 5.09 -12.29 1.97
N VAL A 31 4.66 -13.39 2.58
CA VAL A 31 4.99 -13.70 3.98
C VAL A 31 6.51 -13.75 4.23
N ASP A 32 7.28 -14.17 3.23
CA ASP A 32 8.73 -14.36 3.35
C ASP A 32 9.51 -13.05 3.05
N ALA A 33 8.84 -12.00 2.55
CA ALA A 33 9.45 -10.69 2.33
C ALA A 33 9.64 -9.93 3.66
N PHE A 34 10.74 -9.19 3.75
CA PHE A 34 10.95 -8.24 4.84
C PHE A 34 9.98 -7.07 4.68
N ASN A 35 9.32 -6.66 5.77
CA ASN A 35 8.37 -5.54 5.75
C ASN A 35 7.27 -5.73 4.70
N ASN A 36 6.72 -6.94 4.68
CA ASN A 36 5.85 -7.43 3.62
C ASN A 36 4.51 -6.72 3.47
N VAL A 37 4.03 -6.05 4.52
CA VAL A 37 2.77 -5.30 4.47
C VAL A 37 3.08 -3.82 4.49
N VAL A 38 2.86 -3.14 3.36
CA VAL A 38 3.04 -1.70 3.20
C VAL A 38 1.68 -1.03 3.00
N GLY A 39 1.15 -0.42 4.05
CA GLY A 39 -0.07 0.38 3.99
C GLY A 39 0.24 1.83 3.66
N ASN A 40 -0.51 2.43 2.76
CA ASN A 40 -0.44 3.86 2.47
C ASN A 40 -1.56 4.59 3.23
N TRP A 41 -1.25 5.75 3.78
CA TRP A 41 -2.24 6.57 4.45
C TRP A 41 -2.26 7.98 3.89
N THR A 42 -3.44 8.58 3.92
CA THR A 42 -3.68 9.97 3.57
C THR A 42 -4.47 10.61 4.71
N TRP A 43 -4.05 11.81 5.08
CA TRP A 43 -4.69 12.62 6.10
C TRP A 43 -5.01 13.99 5.51
N THR A 44 -6.19 14.54 5.81
CA THR A 44 -6.72 15.71 5.10
C THR A 44 -7.17 16.87 6.01
N GLU A 45 -7.11 16.74 7.34
CA GLU A 45 -7.65 17.80 8.23
C GLU A 45 -7.01 17.91 9.62
N GLY A 46 -6.61 19.14 9.98
CA GLY A 46 -6.49 19.62 11.36
C GLY A 46 -5.07 19.67 11.95
N ASP A 47 -4.97 19.73 13.28
CA ASP A 47 -3.71 19.47 13.96
C ASP A 47 -3.40 17.96 13.93
N PRO A 48 -2.10 17.56 14.00
CA PRO A 48 -1.71 16.16 13.97
C PRO A 48 -2.41 15.38 15.07
N THR A 49 -3.40 14.59 14.67
CA THR A 49 -4.16 13.71 15.55
C THR A 49 -3.28 12.54 15.96
N LYS A 50 -3.42 12.08 17.22
CA LYS A 50 -2.82 10.81 17.65
C LYS A 50 -3.54 9.67 16.94
N ILE A 51 -2.93 9.16 15.88
CA ILE A 51 -3.48 8.04 15.11
C ILE A 51 -2.62 6.81 15.36
N ILE A 52 -3.30 5.70 15.64
CA ILE A 52 -2.71 4.38 15.80
C ILE A 52 -3.29 3.49 14.72
N VAL A 53 -2.43 2.79 13.99
CA VAL A 53 -2.84 1.81 12.98
C VAL A 53 -2.47 0.42 13.48
N HIS A 54 -3.44 -0.48 13.44
CA HIS A 54 -3.27 -1.88 13.82
C HIS A 54 -3.36 -2.78 12.59
N LEU A 55 -2.52 -3.81 12.58
CA LEU A 55 -2.66 -4.95 11.69
C LEU A 55 -3.40 -6.07 12.42
N PHE A 56 -4.48 -6.58 11.83
CA PHE A 56 -5.23 -7.71 12.35
C PHE A 56 -5.30 -8.85 11.35
N VAL A 57 -5.40 -10.08 11.87
CA VAL A 57 -5.88 -11.22 11.09
C VAL A 57 -7.39 -11.09 10.94
N ASN A 58 -7.91 -11.23 9.72
CA ASN A 58 -9.33 -11.16 9.41
C ASN A 58 -10.04 -12.50 9.72
N SER A 59 -10.05 -12.92 10.99
CA SER A 59 -10.63 -14.21 11.41
C SER A 59 -12.03 -14.12 12.02
N GLN A 60 -12.55 -12.91 12.23
CA GLN A 60 -13.83 -12.67 12.90
C GLN A 60 -14.49 -11.39 12.37
N PRO A 61 -15.82 -11.29 12.42
CA PRO A 61 -16.50 -10.04 12.10
C PRO A 61 -16.11 -8.92 13.08
N ASP A 62 -16.20 -7.68 12.63
CA ASP A 62 -15.97 -6.48 13.42
C ASP A 62 -14.59 -6.40 14.10
N VAL A 63 -13.56 -7.01 13.50
CA VAL A 63 -12.18 -7.02 14.03
C VAL A 63 -11.62 -5.62 14.27
N CYS A 64 -12.07 -4.62 13.51
CA CYS A 64 -11.66 -3.22 13.69
C CYS A 64 -12.38 -2.50 14.85
N VAL A 65 -13.37 -3.10 15.51
CA VAL A 65 -13.97 -2.51 16.72
C VAL A 65 -13.01 -2.70 17.89
N PHE A 66 -12.70 -1.61 18.60
CA PHE A 66 -11.75 -1.62 19.70
C PHE A 66 -12.15 -2.66 20.78
N GLY A 67 -11.18 -3.47 21.21
CA GLY A 67 -11.38 -4.52 22.21
C GLY A 67 -11.98 -5.83 21.68
N LYS A 68 -12.33 -5.94 20.38
CA LYS A 68 -12.85 -7.19 19.81
C LYS A 68 -11.77 -8.22 19.48
N ALA A 69 -10.57 -7.77 19.11
CA ALA A 69 -9.45 -8.62 18.76
C ALA A 69 -8.13 -8.02 19.25
N ASN A 70 -7.10 -8.86 19.32
CA ASN A 70 -5.73 -8.43 19.58
C ASN A 70 -5.00 -8.17 18.26
N PRO A 71 -4.35 -7.00 18.10
CA PRO A 71 -3.58 -6.72 16.90
C PRO A 71 -2.35 -7.61 16.84
N VAL A 72 -1.97 -8.00 15.62
CA VAL A 72 -0.69 -8.67 15.35
C VAL A 72 0.46 -7.70 15.57
N ASP A 73 0.28 -6.46 15.11
CA ASP A 73 1.25 -5.38 15.27
C ASP A 73 0.53 -4.02 15.28
N THR A 74 1.16 -3.03 15.93
CA THR A 74 0.60 -1.71 16.22
C THR A 74 1.62 -0.62 15.91
N ARG A 75 1.18 0.42 15.20
CA ARG A 75 2.03 1.57 14.82
C ARG A 75 1.33 2.88 15.14
N GLY A 76 1.94 3.70 15.99
CA GLY A 76 1.56 5.10 16.14
C GLY A 76 2.19 5.95 15.04
N ILE A 77 1.40 6.73 14.31
CA ILE A 77 1.88 7.50 13.14
C ILE A 77 1.84 9.02 13.36
N GLN A 78 1.60 9.49 14.59
CA GLN A 78 1.53 10.93 14.88
C GLN A 78 2.81 11.67 14.45
N GLY A 79 3.98 11.08 14.77
CA GLY A 79 5.27 11.65 14.36
C GLY A 79 5.48 11.65 12.84
N ASP A 80 4.90 10.67 12.13
CA ASP A 80 4.96 10.61 10.67
C ASP A 80 4.08 11.68 10.04
N ILE A 81 2.87 11.89 10.56
CA ILE A 81 1.96 12.97 10.13
C ILE A 81 2.58 14.36 10.38
N GLN A 82 3.30 14.53 11.50
CA GLN A 82 3.99 15.78 11.82
C GLN A 82 5.16 16.08 10.88
N ARG A 83 5.88 15.04 10.43
CA ARG A 83 7.03 15.18 9.52
C ARG A 83 6.64 15.20 8.04
N ALA A 84 5.45 14.71 7.70
CA ALA A 84 4.98 14.67 6.32
C ALA A 84 4.72 16.08 5.79
N ASN A 85 5.19 16.34 4.57
CA ASN A 85 4.92 17.59 3.87
C ASN A 85 3.44 17.67 3.49
N GLU A 86 2.86 18.84 3.68
CA GLU A 86 1.50 19.11 3.28
C GLU A 86 1.45 19.57 1.82
N VAL A 87 0.63 18.91 1.01
CA VAL A 87 0.41 19.22 -0.40
C VAL A 87 -1.09 19.26 -0.64
N ASN A 88 -1.61 20.40 -1.07
CA ASN A 88 -3.05 20.62 -1.32
C ASN A 88 -3.94 20.27 -0.11
N GLY A 89 -3.51 20.62 1.11
CA GLY A 89 -4.25 20.33 2.34
C GLY A 89 -4.23 18.85 2.74
N GLN A 90 -3.35 18.03 2.14
CA GLN A 90 -3.22 16.62 2.45
C GLN A 90 -1.78 16.29 2.87
N ARG A 91 -1.66 15.34 3.80
CA ARG A 91 -0.39 14.70 4.14
C ARG A 91 -0.50 13.23 3.84
N ASN A 92 0.57 12.69 3.27
CA ASN A 92 0.62 11.30 2.84
C ASN A 92 1.83 10.62 3.46
N GLY A 93 1.70 9.32 3.68
CA GLY A 93 2.82 8.50 4.11
C GLY A 93 2.52 7.02 4.02
N ARG A 94 3.43 6.24 4.60
CA ARG A 94 3.32 4.79 4.66
C ARG A 94 3.49 4.29 6.08
N VAL A 95 2.85 3.17 6.35
CA VAL A 95 3.05 2.35 7.54
C VAL A 95 3.45 0.96 7.09
N VAL A 96 4.39 0.36 7.80
CA VAL A 96 5.00 -0.90 7.41
C VAL A 96 4.90 -1.89 8.55
N TYR A 97 4.50 -3.11 8.21
CA TYR A 97 4.34 -4.21 9.16
C TYR A 97 5.04 -5.46 8.65
N GLN A 98 5.24 -6.41 9.57
CA GLN A 98 5.64 -7.77 9.27
C GLN A 98 4.49 -8.70 9.65
N ALA A 99 3.84 -9.30 8.65
CA ALA A 99 2.97 -10.46 8.88
C ALA A 99 3.85 -11.71 9.05
N ASP A 100 3.58 -12.49 10.09
CA ASP A 100 4.33 -13.69 10.48
C ASP A 100 3.75 -14.98 9.90
N LYS A 101 2.53 -14.92 9.36
CA LYS A 101 1.77 -16.07 8.87
C LYS A 101 1.02 -15.75 7.59
N ILE A 102 0.72 -16.81 6.84
CA ILE A 102 -0.18 -16.76 5.69
C ILE A 102 -1.61 -16.58 6.20
N GLY A 103 -2.40 -15.75 5.53
CA GLY A 103 -3.80 -15.53 5.88
C GLY A 103 -4.38 -14.26 5.28
N GLU A 104 -5.61 -13.97 5.65
CA GLU A 104 -6.26 -12.69 5.34
C GLU A 104 -6.03 -11.71 6.47
N TYR A 105 -5.70 -10.47 6.10
CA TYR A 105 -5.36 -9.40 7.02
C TYR A 105 -6.14 -8.13 6.68
N ILE A 106 -6.24 -7.23 7.65
CA ILE A 106 -6.86 -5.92 7.51
C ILE A 106 -6.10 -4.90 8.35
N LEU A 107 -5.99 -3.67 7.85
CA LEU A 107 -5.49 -2.53 8.62
C LEU A 107 -6.66 -1.74 9.18
N CYS A 108 -6.64 -1.50 10.48
CA CYS A 108 -7.64 -0.68 11.17
C CYS A 108 -6.93 0.52 11.80
N ALA A 109 -7.37 1.73 11.44
CA ALA A 109 -6.86 2.98 12.00
C ALA A 109 -7.79 3.49 13.08
N TYR A 110 -7.18 3.95 14.17
CA TYR A 110 -7.85 4.48 15.35
C TYR A 110 -7.35 5.88 15.67
N ARG A 111 -8.27 6.73 16.13
CA ARG A 111 -7.93 7.93 16.87
C ARG A 111 -7.75 7.57 18.34
N ASP A 112 -6.61 7.97 18.89
CA ASP A 112 -6.26 7.75 20.30
C ASP A 112 -6.69 8.94 21.16
N PHE A 113 -7.63 8.68 22.05
CA PHE A 113 -8.17 9.60 23.05
C PHE A 113 -7.74 9.25 24.47
N THR A 114 -6.74 8.38 24.64
CA THR A 114 -6.26 7.92 25.94
C THR A 114 -5.90 9.11 26.82
N LYS A 115 -6.56 9.17 27.97
CA LYS A 115 -6.29 10.12 29.05
C LYS A 115 -6.17 9.33 30.35
N ASP A 116 -5.25 9.77 31.21
CA ASP A 116 -5.11 9.25 32.58
C ASP A 116 -4.96 7.72 32.67
N GLY A 117 -4.24 7.13 31.70
CA GLY A 117 -3.94 5.69 31.66
C GLY A 117 -5.08 4.79 31.17
N THR A 118 -6.27 5.34 30.87
CA THR A 118 -7.39 4.54 30.34
C THR A 118 -7.36 4.56 28.81
N LEU A 119 -6.99 3.42 28.21
CA LEU A 119 -6.91 3.26 26.77
C LEU A 119 -8.28 3.51 26.13
N ASN A 120 -8.36 4.51 25.25
CA ASN A 120 -9.60 4.88 24.57
C ASN A 120 -9.31 5.12 23.10
N LEU A 121 -9.67 4.14 22.27
CA LEU A 121 -9.46 4.17 20.83
C LEU A 121 -10.81 4.17 20.11
N SER A 122 -10.97 5.06 19.14
CA SER A 122 -12.12 5.09 18.25
C SER A 122 -11.68 4.76 16.83
N SER A 123 -12.30 3.77 16.19
CA SER A 123 -12.01 3.44 14.79
C SER A 123 -12.40 4.62 13.90
N ILE A 124 -11.50 5.00 12.99
CA ILE A 124 -11.69 6.13 12.07
C ILE A 124 -11.62 5.72 10.61
N ALA A 125 -10.90 4.65 10.28
CA ALA A 125 -10.79 4.15 8.91
C ALA A 125 -10.30 2.70 8.93
N ASN A 126 -10.73 1.93 7.95
CA ASN A 126 -10.30 0.55 7.76
C ASN A 126 -9.86 0.38 6.29
N SER A 127 -8.85 -0.45 6.05
CA SER A 127 -8.49 -0.83 4.68
C SER A 127 -9.45 -1.89 4.14
N SER A 128 -9.32 -2.19 2.84
CA SER A 128 -9.80 -3.47 2.32
C SER A 128 -9.05 -4.64 2.98
N VAL A 129 -9.69 -5.81 3.01
CA VAL A 129 -9.03 -7.07 3.37
C VAL A 129 -8.03 -7.43 2.27
N PHE A 130 -6.89 -7.98 2.66
CA PHE A 130 -5.83 -8.39 1.74
C PHE A 130 -5.21 -9.72 2.14
N SER A 131 -4.59 -10.41 1.17
CA SER A 131 -4.04 -11.75 1.39
C SER A 131 -2.52 -11.70 1.55
N VAL A 132 -2.04 -12.29 2.65
CA VAL A 132 -0.62 -12.61 2.84
C VAL A 132 -0.42 -14.05 2.40
N SER A 133 0.44 -14.28 1.42
CA SER A 133 0.72 -15.61 0.85
C SER A 133 2.22 -15.82 0.65
N ARG A 134 2.64 -17.07 0.42
CA ARG A 134 3.98 -17.32 -0.12
C ARG A 134 3.92 -17.20 -1.62
N LEU A 135 4.68 -16.27 -2.19
CA LEU A 135 4.85 -16.24 -3.63
C LEU A 135 5.65 -17.50 -4.04
N PRO A 136 5.29 -18.18 -5.14
CA PRO A 136 6.07 -19.30 -5.61
C PRO A 136 7.48 -18.82 -5.93
N ILE A 137 8.47 -19.43 -5.28
CA ILE A 137 9.89 -19.22 -5.61
C ILE A 137 10.04 -19.59 -7.09
N VAL A 138 10.25 -18.61 -7.95
CA VAL A 138 10.69 -18.88 -9.33
C VAL A 138 12.12 -19.39 -9.22
N GLN A 139 12.28 -20.70 -9.09
CA GLN A 139 13.59 -21.34 -9.20
C GLN A 139 14.11 -21.07 -10.61
N THR A 140 15.05 -20.13 -10.74
CA THR A 140 15.84 -19.98 -11.95
C THR A 140 16.73 -21.22 -12.04
N THR A 141 16.26 -22.25 -12.74
CA THR A 141 17.10 -23.40 -13.07
C THR A 141 18.14 -22.90 -14.08
N THR A 142 19.32 -22.54 -13.60
CA THR A 142 20.48 -22.34 -14.46
C THR A 142 20.78 -23.70 -15.10
N VAL A 143 20.35 -23.90 -16.34
CA VAL A 143 20.74 -25.06 -17.14
C VAL A 143 22.23 -24.91 -17.41
N LEU A 144 23.06 -25.60 -16.61
CA LEU A 144 24.45 -25.85 -16.93
C LEU A 144 24.49 -26.73 -18.18
N GLY A 145 24.50 -26.10 -19.36
CA GLY A 145 24.82 -26.79 -20.60
C GLY A 145 26.26 -27.34 -20.53
N PRO A 146 26.53 -28.56 -21.05
CA PRO A 146 27.88 -29.08 -21.10
C PRO A 146 28.74 -28.20 -22.02
N SER A 147 29.74 -27.54 -21.44
CA SER A 147 30.76 -26.81 -22.19
C SER A 147 31.70 -27.81 -22.85
N SER A 148 31.49 -28.08 -24.14
CA SER A 148 32.47 -28.71 -25.00
C SER A 148 33.57 -27.70 -25.32
N SER A 149 34.68 -27.80 -24.60
CA SER A 149 35.92 -27.07 -24.87
C SER A 149 36.63 -27.67 -26.10
N PRO A 150 36.95 -26.89 -27.15
CA PRO A 150 38.00 -27.26 -28.09
C PRO A 150 39.35 -26.68 -27.64
N GLU A 151 40.31 -27.58 -27.45
CA GLU A 151 41.71 -27.31 -27.14
C GLU A 151 42.43 -26.56 -28.29
N PRO A 152 43.28 -25.55 -28.04
CA PRO A 152 43.99 -24.84 -29.10
C PRO A 152 45.30 -25.53 -29.45
N THR A 153 45.50 -25.82 -30.74
CA THR A 153 46.79 -26.30 -31.29
C THR A 153 47.79 -25.14 -31.43
N PRO A 154 49.09 -25.30 -31.07
CA PRO A 154 50.10 -24.25 -31.21
C PRO A 154 50.94 -24.42 -32.50
N SER A 155 51.39 -23.29 -33.10
CA SER A 155 52.72 -23.06 -33.73
C SER A 155 52.76 -21.64 -34.35
N THR A 156 53.48 -20.65 -33.77
CA THR A 156 54.79 -20.04 -34.21
C THR A 156 54.77 -19.39 -35.61
N SER A 157 55.15 -18.12 -35.86
CA SER A 157 56.25 -17.29 -35.33
C SER A 157 56.09 -15.77 -35.66
N ALA A 158 56.69 -14.91 -34.80
CA ALA A 158 57.33 -13.60 -35.02
C ALA A 158 56.50 -12.41 -35.58
N SER A 159 56.65 -11.13 -35.21
CA SER A 159 57.41 -10.39 -34.16
C SER A 159 57.04 -8.89 -34.34
N ASN A 160 56.61 -8.18 -33.29
CA ASN A 160 57.19 -6.88 -32.87
C ASN A 160 56.41 -6.21 -31.72
N GLU A 161 57.21 -5.61 -30.85
CA GLU A 161 57.00 -4.84 -29.61
C GLU A 161 55.95 -3.71 -29.64
N SER A 162 55.21 -3.54 -28.54
CA SER A 162 55.27 -2.35 -27.66
C SER A 162 54.11 -2.31 -26.64
N THR A 163 54.48 -2.49 -25.37
CA THR A 163 54.00 -1.80 -24.14
C THR A 163 52.48 -1.59 -23.89
N GLY A 164 51.93 -2.25 -22.85
CA GLY A 164 50.62 -1.92 -22.25
C GLY A 164 50.68 -0.72 -21.29
N PRO A 165 49.77 -0.59 -20.28
CA PRO A 165 48.49 -1.27 -20.04
C PRO A 165 47.33 -0.30 -19.67
N GLY A 166 46.10 -0.81 -19.56
CA GLY A 166 45.10 -0.27 -18.61
C GLY A 166 43.71 0.08 -19.17
N SER A 167 42.75 -0.83 -18.99
CA SER A 167 41.31 -0.51 -18.89
C SER A 167 41.04 0.29 -17.60
N PRO A 168 39.99 1.12 -17.54
CA PRO A 168 38.75 0.58 -16.96
C PRO A 168 37.41 1.15 -17.52
N SER A 169 36.41 0.24 -17.52
CA SER A 169 34.98 0.39 -17.22
C SER A 169 34.20 1.66 -17.64
N SER A 170 33.21 1.47 -18.52
CA SER A 170 32.00 2.32 -18.63
C SER A 170 30.75 1.43 -18.53
N PRO A 171 29.80 1.68 -17.61
CA PRO A 171 28.52 1.00 -17.61
C PRO A 171 27.57 1.64 -18.65
N SER A 172 27.06 0.81 -19.55
CA SER A 172 26.05 1.18 -20.56
C SER A 172 24.70 1.48 -19.92
N GLY A 173 24.12 2.63 -20.27
CA GLY A 173 22.80 3.06 -19.85
C GLY A 173 21.67 2.23 -20.46
N GLY A 174 20.67 1.94 -19.64
CA GLY A 174 19.37 1.40 -20.04
C GLY A 174 18.28 2.42 -19.73
N VAL A 175 17.66 2.95 -20.77
CA VAL A 175 16.45 3.78 -20.72
C VAL A 175 15.23 2.90 -20.48
N ILE A 176 14.34 3.29 -19.57
CA ILE A 176 12.98 2.74 -19.47
C ILE A 176 12.03 3.83 -19.97
N ALA A 177 11.38 3.57 -21.10
CA ALA A 177 10.33 4.41 -21.66
C ALA A 177 9.09 3.55 -21.94
N GLY A 178 7.92 4.07 -21.56
CA GLY A 178 6.63 3.69 -22.15
C GLY A 178 5.58 3.14 -21.18
N ALA A 179 4.76 4.04 -20.63
CA ALA A 179 3.38 3.74 -20.27
C ALA A 179 2.47 4.11 -21.45
N VAL A 180 1.26 3.51 -21.56
CA VAL A 180 -0.07 4.17 -21.68
C VAL A 180 -1.19 3.13 -21.92
N VAL A 181 -2.13 3.11 -20.96
CA VAL A 181 -3.62 3.14 -21.01
C VAL A 181 -4.40 2.61 -22.23
N GLY A 182 -5.40 1.77 -21.93
CA GLY A 182 -6.69 1.64 -22.63
C GLY A 182 -7.44 0.41 -22.11
N GLY A 183 -8.74 0.38 -21.79
CA GLY A 183 -9.84 1.34 -21.74
C GLY A 183 -11.08 0.49 -21.41
N LEU A 184 -11.77 0.74 -20.30
CA LEU A 184 -13.01 0.04 -19.93
C LEU A 184 -14.20 0.81 -20.51
N SER A 185 -14.78 0.27 -21.58
CA SER A 185 -16.09 0.68 -22.08
C SER A 185 -17.19 -0.12 -21.37
N TRP A 186 -18.05 0.57 -20.62
CA TRP A 186 -19.29 0.02 -20.08
C TRP A 186 -20.43 0.25 -21.08
N PRO A 187 -21.21 -0.77 -21.48
CA PRO A 187 -22.55 -0.56 -21.98
C PRO A 187 -23.56 -0.64 -20.81
N THR A 188 -24.24 0.50 -20.62
CA THR A 188 -25.58 0.73 -20.07
C THR A 188 -26.44 -0.51 -19.78
N ASP A 189 -26.80 -0.70 -18.52
CA ASP A 189 -27.99 -1.47 -18.14
C ASP A 189 -29.23 -0.55 -18.15
N ASP A 190 -30.19 -1.00 -18.93
CA ASP A 190 -31.53 -0.48 -19.18
C ASP A 190 -32.39 -0.62 -17.91
N TYR A 191 -32.86 0.49 -17.34
CA TYR A 191 -33.81 0.47 -16.23
C TYR A 191 -35.24 0.43 -16.78
N GLY A 192 -35.83 -0.78 -16.76
CA GLY A 192 -37.27 -0.95 -16.86
C GLY A 192 -37.96 -0.29 -15.67
N ILE A 193 -38.88 0.63 -15.98
CA ILE A 193 -39.80 1.24 -15.02
C ILE A 193 -41.02 0.31 -14.97
N ASP A 194 -41.21 -0.38 -13.84
CA ASP A 194 -42.51 -0.96 -13.48
C ASP A 194 -43.39 0.17 -12.94
N GLU A 195 -44.47 0.47 -13.67
CA GLU A 195 -45.55 1.36 -13.22
C GLU A 195 -46.47 0.61 -12.24
N GLU A 196 -46.74 1.24 -11.09
CA GLU A 196 -47.94 1.01 -10.26
C GLU A 196 -48.77 2.29 -10.21
#